data_AF-A0A7V3JSW8-F1
#
_entry.id   AF-A0A7V3JSW8-F1
#
_cell.length_a   1.000
_cell.length_b   1.000
_cell.length_c   1.000
_cell.angle_alpha   90.00
_cell.angle_beta   90.00
_cell.angle_gamma   90.00
#
_symmetry.space_group_name_H-M   'P 1'
#
loop_
_entity.id
_entity.type
_entity.pdbx_description
1 polymer ?
#
loop_
_entity_poly.entity_id
_entity_poly.type
_entity_poly.pdbx_seq_one_letter_code
_entity_poly.pdbx_strand_id
1 'polypeptide(L)'
;MINLRAGAFAENITTENIDLLKLEIDDILKINDVEIKITKIGKECHTKCAIFHKVGDCVMPREGIFGIVLKGGKIKKGDEIIVIKKNKI
;
A
#
# COMPACT_ATOMS: atom_id res chain seq x y z
N MET A 1 10.68 13.08 -16.72
CA MET A 1 9.95 12.39 -15.64
C MET A 1 10.80 11.22 -15.19
N ILE A 2 11.07 11.09 -13.90
CA ILE A 2 11.86 9.97 -13.38
C ILE A 2 10.96 8.73 -13.43
N ASN A 3 11.38 7.75 -14.24
CA ASN A 3 10.65 6.51 -14.48
C ASN A 3 10.85 5.60 -13.25
N LEU A 4 10.04 5.80 -12.21
CA LEU A 4 10.01 4.93 -11.04
C LEU A 4 9.26 3.65 -11.41
N ARG A 5 9.97 2.53 -11.42
CA ARG A 5 9.39 1.20 -11.64
C ARG A 5 8.63 0.72 -10.40
N ALA A 6 7.66 -0.17 -10.59
CA ALA A 6 7.10 -0.94 -9.49
C ALA A 6 8.23 -1.65 -8.70
N GLY A 7 8.14 -1.59 -7.38
CA GLY A 7 9.15 -2.02 -6.42
C GLY A 7 10.25 -0.99 -6.13
N ALA A 8 10.21 0.22 -6.72
CA ALA A 8 11.23 1.24 -6.47
C ALA A 8 11.28 1.69 -5.00
N PHE A 9 10.15 1.60 -4.28
CA PHE A 9 10.08 1.93 -2.87
C PHE A 9 10.06 0.67 -1.98
N ALA A 10 10.41 -0.50 -2.55
CA ALA A 10 10.34 -1.82 -1.91
C ALA A 10 8.91 -2.24 -1.50
N GLU A 11 7.90 -1.72 -2.19
CA GLU A 11 6.51 -2.16 -2.05
C GLU A 11 6.31 -3.59 -2.57
N ASN A 12 5.41 -4.33 -1.93
CA ASN A 12 5.07 -5.70 -2.36
C ASN A 12 3.99 -5.71 -3.45
N ILE A 13 3.05 -4.76 -3.39
CA ILE A 13 1.88 -4.67 -4.27
C ILE A 13 1.77 -3.22 -4.75
N THR A 14 1.65 -3.03 -6.05
CA THR A 14 1.24 -1.77 -6.67
C THR A 14 -0.21 -1.89 -7.13
N THR A 15 -0.95 -0.80 -7.02
CA THR A 15 -2.37 -0.74 -7.39
C THR A 15 -2.61 0.39 -8.38
N GLU A 16 -3.70 0.31 -9.13
CA GLU A 16 -4.15 1.38 -10.03
C GLU A 16 -5.65 1.63 -9.82
N ASN A 17 -6.11 2.83 -10.14
CA ASN A 17 -7.53 3.23 -10.04
C ASN A 17 -8.15 3.09 -8.63
N ILE A 18 -7.32 3.07 -7.59
CA ILE A 18 -7.72 3.07 -6.19
C ILE A 18 -7.08 4.25 -5.47
N ASP A 19 -7.87 4.99 -4.71
CA ASP A 19 -7.40 6.10 -3.89
C ASP A 19 -6.95 5.58 -2.52
N LEU A 20 -5.68 5.17 -2.44
CA LEU A 20 -5.07 4.62 -1.23
C LEU A 20 -5.07 5.61 -0.05
N LEU A 21 -5.09 6.92 -0.32
CA LEU A 21 -5.09 7.96 0.72
C LEU A 21 -6.46 8.10 1.41
N LYS A 22 -7.52 7.56 0.80
CA LYS A 22 -8.86 7.49 1.42
C LYS A 22 -9.05 6.24 2.27
N LEU A 23 -8.05 5.35 2.37
CA LEU A 23 -8.12 4.21 3.27
C LEU A 23 -7.97 4.70 4.72
N GLU A 24 -8.74 4.10 5.62
CA GLU A 24 -8.61 4.30 7.06
C GLU A 24 -7.97 3.06 7.70
N ILE A 25 -7.38 3.24 8.88
CA ILE A 25 -7.01 2.09 9.72
C ILE A 25 -8.26 1.23 9.98
N ASP A 26 -8.06 -0.09 9.91
CA ASP A 26 -9.06 -1.16 9.96
C ASP A 26 -9.92 -1.37 8.71
N ASP A 27 -9.77 -0.58 7.65
CA ASP A 27 -10.30 -0.96 6.34
C ASP A 27 -9.67 -2.29 5.87
N ILE A 28 -10.42 -3.07 5.09
CA ILE A 28 -9.95 -4.34 4.53
C ILE A 28 -9.82 -4.20 3.02
N LEU A 29 -8.64 -4.53 2.50
CA LEU A 29 -8.43 -4.80 1.08
C LEU A 29 -8.66 -6.28 0.83
N LYS A 30 -9.65 -6.59 -0.01
CA LYS A 30 -9.94 -7.95 -0.45
C LYS A 30 -9.47 -8.15 -1.88
N ILE A 31 -8.69 -9.21 -2.10
CA ILE A 31 -8.16 -9.62 -3.41
C ILE A 31 -8.42 -11.12 -3.56
N ASN A 32 -9.42 -11.50 -4.36
CA ASN A 32 -9.99 -12.85 -4.38
C ASN A 32 -10.39 -13.30 -2.95
N ASP A 33 -9.75 -14.36 -2.46
CA ASP A 33 -9.91 -14.93 -1.11
C ASP A 33 -8.96 -14.34 -0.06
N VAL A 34 -8.03 -13.47 -0.47
CA VAL A 34 -7.07 -12.83 0.43
C VAL A 34 -7.67 -11.58 1.04
N GLU A 35 -7.51 -11.44 2.36
CA GLU A 35 -7.96 -10.26 3.11
C GLU A 35 -6.79 -9.64 3.85
N ILE A 36 -6.53 -8.36 3.57
CA ILE A 36 -5.45 -7.58 4.17
C ILE A 36 -6.09 -6.41 4.91
N LYS A 37 -5.95 -6.37 6.24
CA LYS A 37 -6.44 -5.26 7.06
C LYS A 37 -5.39 -4.16 7.14
N ILE A 38 -5.77 -2.93 6.84
CA ILE A 38 -4.89 -1.78 6.95
C ILE A 38 -4.61 -1.48 8.43
N THR A 39 -3.34 -1.41 8.80
CA THR A 39 -2.90 -1.15 10.18
C THR A 39 -2.05 0.10 10.32
N LYS A 40 -1.48 0.60 9.21
CA LYS A 40 -0.67 1.81 9.23
C LYS A 40 -0.67 2.51 7.87
N ILE A 41 -0.73 3.84 7.93
CA ILE A 41 -0.62 4.74 6.78
C ILE A 41 0.66 5.54 6.98
N GLY A 42 1.51 5.54 5.96
CA GLY A 42 2.84 6.10 6.01
C GLY A 42 3.82 5.26 6.84
N LYS A 43 5.12 5.42 6.55
CA LYS A 43 6.19 4.90 7.40
C LYS A 43 7.27 5.94 7.57
N GLU A 44 7.53 6.33 8.81
CA GLU A 44 8.65 7.21 9.13
C GLU A 44 9.95 6.67 8.51
N CYS A 45 10.61 7.52 7.74
CA CYS A 45 11.94 7.27 7.25
C CYS A 45 12.94 7.86 8.24
N HIS A 46 13.49 7.02 9.12
CA HIS A 46 14.52 7.46 10.06
C HIS A 46 15.88 7.71 9.39
N THR A 47 16.08 7.15 8.20
CA THR A 47 17.27 7.36 7.37
C THR A 47 16.87 7.72 5.94
N LYS A 48 17.61 8.65 5.32
CA LYS A 48 17.43 8.99 3.91
C LYS A 48 17.85 7.79 3.06
N CYS A 49 16.87 7.13 2.45
CA CYS A 49 17.12 5.94 1.62
C CYS A 49 17.70 6.34 0.25
N ALA A 50 18.17 5.35 -0.52
CA ALA A 50 18.72 5.56 -1.86
C ALA A 50 17.75 6.30 -2.80
N ILE A 51 16.44 6.12 -2.62
CA ILE A 51 15.42 6.87 -3.35
C ILE A 51 15.45 8.34 -2.96
N PHE A 52 15.39 8.66 -1.67
CA PHE A 52 15.46 10.06 -1.22
C PHE A 52 16.72 10.77 -1.76
N HIS A 53 17.87 10.10 -1.77
CA HIS A 53 19.10 10.67 -2.34
C HIS A 53 19.04 10.87 -3.86
N LYS A 54 18.27 10.05 -4.58
CA LYS A 54 18.16 10.09 -6.04
C LYS A 54 17.12 11.08 -6.55
N VAL A 55 15.97 11.18 -5.87
CA VAL A 55 14.82 12.02 -6.29
C VAL A 55 14.56 13.21 -5.38
N GLY A 56 15.19 13.28 -4.20
CA GLY A 56 14.98 14.34 -3.21
C GLY A 56 13.69 14.20 -2.40
N ASP A 57 12.81 13.26 -2.78
CA ASP A 57 11.52 13.04 -2.14
C ASP A 57 11.20 11.54 -2.08
N CYS A 58 10.46 11.14 -1.05
CA CYS A 58 9.99 9.76 -0.87
C CYS A 58 8.51 9.81 -0.51
N VAL A 59 7.69 9.10 -1.29
CA VAL A 59 6.23 9.04 -1.03
C VAL A 59 5.90 8.10 0.13
N MET A 60 6.76 7.13 0.45
CA MET A 60 6.49 6.08 1.45
C MET A 60 6.10 6.60 2.85
N PRO A 61 6.69 7.69 3.39
CA PRO A 61 6.23 8.31 4.63
C PRO A 61 4.81 8.87 4.60
N ARG A 62 4.32 9.25 3.42
CA ARG A 62 3.01 9.92 3.27
C ARG A 62 1.93 8.98 2.74
N GLU A 63 2.29 8.10 1.82
CA GLU A 63 1.35 7.36 0.97
C GLU A 63 1.50 5.84 1.10
N GLY A 64 2.56 5.36 1.75
CA GLY A 64 2.79 3.93 1.94
C GLY A 64 1.71 3.30 2.81
N ILE A 65 1.01 2.29 2.30
CA ILE A 65 -0.04 1.58 3.04
C ILE A 65 0.51 0.25 3.55
N PHE A 66 0.31 -0.02 4.84
CA PHE A 66 0.75 -1.24 5.50
C PHE A 66 -0.45 -1.92 6.15
N GLY A 67 -0.46 -3.25 6.08
CA GLY A 67 -1.52 -4.05 6.65
C GLY A 67 -1.03 -5.42 7.09
N ILE A 68 -1.91 -6.12 7.81
CA ILE A 68 -1.72 -7.52 8.19
C ILE A 68 -2.62 -8.40 7.34
N VAL A 69 -2.12 -9.57 6.97
CA VAL A 69 -2.91 -10.58 6.25
C VAL A 69 -3.82 -11.28 7.28
N LEU A 70 -5.13 -11.05 7.18
CA LEU A 70 -6.14 -11.74 8.00
C LEU A 70 -6.45 -13.13 7.45
N LYS A 71 -6.54 -13.23 6.12
CA LYS A 71 -6.75 -14.48 5.39
C LYS A 71 -5.75 -14.56 4.25
N GLY A 72 -4.86 -15.55 4.29
CA GLY A 72 -3.85 -15.79 3.26
C GLY A 72 -4.41 -16.51 2.04
N GLY A 73 -3.64 -16.50 0.94
CA GLY A 73 -4.03 -17.13 -0.32
C GLY A 73 -3.10 -16.76 -1.46
N LYS A 74 -3.57 -16.95 -2.70
CA LYS A 74 -2.82 -16.63 -3.91
C LYS A 74 -3.45 -15.41 -4.58
N ILE A 75 -2.60 -14.45 -4.95
CA ILE A 75 -2.93 -13.30 -5.78
C ILE A 75 -1.99 -13.27 -6.97
N LYS A 76 -2.40 -12.64 -8.07
CA LYS A 76 -1.58 -12.38 -9.24
C LYS A 76 -1.82 -10.95 -9.74
N LYS A 77 -0.92 -10.49 -10.61
CA LYS A 77 -1.08 -9.19 -11.28
C LYS A 77 -2.40 -9.17 -12.06
N GLY A 78 -3.17 -8.10 -11.89
CA GLY A 78 -4.45 -7.88 -12.56
C GLY A 78 -5.67 -8.39 -11.79
N ASP A 79 -5.48 -9.02 -10.63
CA ASP A 79 -6.62 -9.35 -9.75
C ASP A 79 -7.26 -8.06 -9.20
N GLU A 80 -8.58 -8.07 -9.10
CA GLU A 80 -9.36 -6.94 -8.60
C GLU A 80 -9.14 -6.74 -7.10
N ILE A 81 -9.11 -5.47 -6.69
CA ILE A 81 -9.00 -5.05 -5.29
C ILE A 81 -10.32 -4.40 -4.88
N ILE A 82 -10.98 -4.99 -3.88
CA ILE A 82 -12.22 -4.45 -3.30
C ILE A 82 -11.89 -3.87 -1.94
N VAL A 83 -12.31 -2.62 -1.70
CA VAL A 83 -12.19 -1.96 -0.40
C VAL A 83 -13.45 -2.20 0.41
N ILE A 84 -13.31 -2.86 1.56
CA ILE A 84 -14.37 -3.05 2.54
C ILE A 84 -14.11 -2.05 3.67
N LYS A 85 -15.00 -1.05 3.79
CA LYS A 85 -14.91 -0.02 4.82
C LYS A 85 -15.26 -0.58 6.18
N LYS A 86 -14.57 -0.14 7.23
CA LYS A 86 -15.02 -0.43 8.59
C LYS A 86 -16.42 0.13 8.80
N ASN A 87 -17.30 -0.64 9.43
CA ASN A 87 -18.59 -0.11 9.86
C ASN A 87 -18.33 0.92 10.96
N LYS A 88 -18.66 2.18 10.69
CA LYS A 88 -18.73 3.22 11.73
C LYS A 88 -20.02 2.96 12.50
N ILE A 89 -19.89 2.44 13.72
CA ILE A 89 -20.99 2.33 14.70
C ILE A 89 -21.37 3.73 15.15
#